data_AF-A0A1G2KAQ4-F1
#
_entry.id   AF-A0A1G2KAQ4-F1
#
_cell.length_a   1.000
_cell.length_b   1.000
_cell.length_c   1.000
_cell.angle_alpha   90.00
_cell.angle_beta   90.00
_cell.angle_gamma   90.00
#
_symmetry.space_group_name_H-M   'P 1'
#
loop_
_entity.id
_entity.type
_entity.pdbx_description
1 polymer ?
#
loop_
_entity_poly.entity_id
_entity_poly.type
_entity_poly.pdbx_seq_one_letter_code
_entity_poly.pdbx_strand_id
1 'polypeptide(L)'
;MGRVFSWSEVSRNEVPGVSSFMEVCREIERSFRGDDSIYGAVFFGSALNVRFTERSDLDCLVVYDDERYVAARDTLIRLQEFALSRYIPIEFVAVDDATARTGLHTIGPSLLWHLERAVDISGGAIKKDPLIFINHPASLCVSDVGDVLGYLRRKIYRFETGILNLPVMQPEEMRIFLQKVLESAVHIARKVTWLSTPRFPCDSKHEVITHYPVLATHRLRDIFQTLLDMDVLYSDELLRQLRDPNERRYLAVLDDIKRRAFWAREFARANAFFVANKFVAL
;
A
#
# COMPACT_ATOMS: atom_id res chain seq x y z
N MET A 1 -2.54 -0.40 5.81
CA MET A 1 -1.42 -1.36 5.80
C MET A 1 -0.60 -1.13 7.06
N GLY A 2 0.75 -1.22 7.07
CA GLY A 2 1.46 -1.45 8.33
C GLY A 2 2.75 -0.66 8.55
N ARG A 3 2.67 0.62 8.94
CA ARG A 3 3.82 1.46 9.33
C ARG A 3 4.71 0.80 10.39
N VAL A 4 6.02 1.00 10.27
CA VAL A 4 7.02 0.66 11.30
C VAL A 4 7.46 1.94 12.02
N PHE A 5 7.29 1.97 13.34
CA PHE A 5 7.54 3.13 14.18
C PHE A 5 8.98 3.13 14.72
N SER A 6 9.47 4.30 15.06
CA SER A 6 10.70 4.48 15.82
C SER A 6 10.38 4.30 17.30
N TRP A 7 11.40 3.94 18.09
CA TRP A 7 11.22 3.88 19.52
C TRP A 7 10.76 5.22 20.12
N SER A 8 11.27 6.35 19.61
CA SER A 8 10.82 7.68 20.04
C SER A 8 9.33 7.92 19.77
N GLU A 9 8.81 7.47 18.63
CA GLU A 9 7.37 7.60 18.35
C GLU A 9 6.55 6.72 19.29
N VAL A 10 6.98 5.48 19.54
CA VAL A 10 6.30 4.56 20.45
C VAL A 10 6.29 5.10 21.88
N SER A 11 7.46 5.50 22.41
CA SER A 11 7.61 5.98 23.79
C SER A 11 6.93 7.33 24.05
N ARG A 12 6.77 8.18 23.03
CA ARG A 12 6.02 9.44 23.11
C ARG A 12 4.54 9.30 22.75
N ASN A 13 4.07 8.09 22.46
CA ASN A 13 2.71 7.81 22.01
C ASN A 13 2.32 8.60 20.73
N GLU A 14 3.28 8.79 19.83
CA GLU A 14 3.11 9.41 18.50
C GLU A 14 2.67 8.37 17.47
N VAL A 15 1.68 7.58 17.84
CA VAL A 15 1.10 6.50 17.02
C VAL A 15 -0.38 6.84 16.77
N PRO A 16 -0.91 6.64 15.56
CA PRO A 16 -2.31 6.93 15.24
C PRO A 16 -3.31 6.27 16.19
N GLY A 17 -4.23 7.07 16.70
CA GLY A 17 -5.47 6.56 17.28
C GLY A 17 -6.41 6.10 16.18
N VAL A 18 -7.01 4.91 16.33
CA VAL A 18 -7.97 4.35 15.35
C VAL A 18 -9.14 5.30 15.09
N SER A 19 -9.61 6.04 16.10
CA SER A 19 -10.68 7.03 15.97
C SER A 19 -10.29 8.23 15.11
N SER A 20 -9.01 8.60 15.08
CA SER A 20 -8.50 9.78 14.34
C SER A 20 -8.56 9.60 12.83
N PHE A 21 -8.58 8.37 12.31
CA PHE A 21 -8.71 8.11 10.88
C PHE A 21 -10.02 8.66 10.31
N MET A 22 -11.13 8.50 11.05
CA MET A 22 -12.43 9.02 10.61
C MET A 22 -12.46 10.56 10.56
N GLU A 23 -11.73 11.22 11.45
CA GLU A 23 -11.59 12.68 11.41
C GLU A 23 -10.84 13.12 10.15
N VAL A 24 -9.74 12.44 9.82
CA VAL A 24 -8.94 12.73 8.62
C VAL A 24 -9.74 12.45 7.35
N CYS A 25 -10.48 11.34 7.27
CA CYS A 25 -11.34 11.05 6.11
C CYS A 25 -12.39 12.15 5.89
N ARG A 26 -13.07 12.60 6.97
CA ARG A 26 -14.06 13.68 6.87
C ARG A 26 -13.45 15.00 6.44
N GLU A 27 -12.24 15.30 6.91
CA GLU A 27 -11.53 16.52 6.52
C GLU A 27 -11.16 16.49 5.03
N ILE A 28 -10.64 15.37 4.53
CA ILE A 28 -10.37 15.17 3.10
C ILE A 28 -11.65 15.36 2.28
N GLU A 29 -12.75 14.73 2.67
CA GLU A 29 -14.04 14.86 1.97
C GLU A 29 -14.52 16.31 1.94
N ARG A 30 -14.44 17.01 3.07
CA ARG A 30 -14.85 18.41 3.20
C ARG A 30 -13.99 19.33 2.33
N SER A 31 -12.67 19.17 2.39
CA SER A 31 -11.72 19.98 1.62
C SER A 31 -11.89 19.78 0.12
N PHE A 32 -12.00 18.53 -0.35
CA PHE A 32 -12.14 18.25 -1.78
C PHE A 32 -13.48 18.73 -2.35
N ARG A 33 -14.58 18.60 -1.59
CA ARG A 33 -15.90 19.10 -2.03
C ARG A 33 -15.92 20.62 -2.23
N GLY A 34 -15.17 21.37 -1.43
CA GLY A 34 -15.09 22.83 -1.51
C GLY A 34 -13.99 23.39 -2.42
N ASP A 35 -13.11 22.54 -2.96
CA ASP A 35 -11.95 22.96 -3.75
C ASP A 35 -12.18 22.72 -5.25
N ASP A 36 -12.31 23.80 -6.02
CA ASP A 36 -12.52 23.74 -7.46
C ASP A 36 -11.31 23.21 -8.25
N SER A 37 -10.12 23.18 -7.66
CA SER A 37 -8.94 22.57 -8.30
C SER A 37 -9.01 21.04 -8.32
N ILE A 38 -9.89 20.43 -7.51
CA ILE A 38 -10.06 18.97 -7.43
C ILE A 38 -11.29 18.54 -8.24
N TYR A 39 -11.13 17.64 -9.20
CA TYR A 39 -12.24 17.15 -10.02
C TYR A 39 -12.96 15.98 -9.39
N GLY A 40 -12.20 15.01 -8.88
CA GLY A 40 -12.72 13.80 -8.27
C GLY A 40 -11.64 13.12 -7.45
N ALA A 41 -12.06 12.31 -6.49
CA ALA A 41 -11.16 11.52 -5.68
C ALA A 41 -11.84 10.23 -5.24
N VAL A 42 -11.06 9.23 -4.83
CA VAL A 42 -11.59 7.98 -4.29
C VAL A 42 -10.66 7.47 -3.21
N PHE A 43 -11.23 7.07 -2.07
CA PHE A 43 -10.49 6.31 -1.07
C PHE A 43 -10.31 4.86 -1.55
N PHE A 44 -9.16 4.27 -1.26
CA PHE A 44 -8.95 2.84 -1.47
C PHE A 44 -8.20 2.21 -0.29
N GLY A 45 -7.90 0.91 -0.37
CA GLY A 45 -7.22 0.21 0.72
C GLY A 45 -8.04 0.13 2.01
N SER A 46 -7.40 0.40 3.17
CA SER A 46 -8.04 0.29 4.49
C SER A 46 -9.19 1.26 4.72
N ALA A 47 -9.19 2.40 4.02
CA ALA A 47 -10.18 3.45 4.19
C ALA A 47 -11.60 3.01 3.81
N LEU A 48 -11.74 2.13 2.82
CA LEU A 48 -13.04 1.66 2.32
C LEU A 48 -13.84 0.84 3.32
N ASN A 49 -13.15 0.07 4.18
CA ASN A 49 -13.79 -0.88 5.07
C ASN A 49 -13.86 -0.40 6.52
N VAL A 50 -13.32 0.80 6.82
CA VAL A 50 -13.24 1.38 8.18
C VAL A 50 -12.57 0.42 9.18
N ARG A 51 -11.70 -0.48 8.69
CA ARG A 51 -10.93 -1.44 9.49
C ARG A 51 -9.52 -0.92 9.68
N PHE A 52 -9.40 0.23 10.32
CA PHE A 52 -8.11 0.84 10.62
C PHE A 52 -7.42 0.11 11.78
N THR A 53 -6.10 0.06 11.73
CA THR A 53 -5.24 -0.25 12.86
C THR A 53 -4.31 0.94 13.11
N GLU A 54 -3.60 0.93 14.23
CA GLU A 54 -2.58 1.92 14.58
C GLU A 54 -1.48 2.03 13.53
N ARG A 55 -1.32 1.01 12.69
CA ARG A 55 -0.32 0.95 11.64
C ARG A 55 -0.87 1.33 10.26
N SER A 56 -2.17 1.59 10.15
CA SER A 56 -2.83 1.92 8.90
C SER A 56 -2.36 3.27 8.34
N ASP A 57 -2.56 3.38 7.03
CA ASP A 57 -2.42 4.54 6.18
C ASP A 57 -3.77 4.84 5.53
N LEU A 58 -3.86 6.02 4.92
CA LEU A 58 -4.96 6.41 4.05
C LEU A 58 -4.47 6.50 2.61
N ASP A 59 -5.03 5.67 1.74
CA ASP A 59 -4.73 5.71 0.32
C ASP A 59 -5.84 6.46 -0.42
N CYS A 60 -5.48 7.45 -1.23
CA CYS A 60 -6.45 8.25 -1.97
C CYS A 60 -5.96 8.59 -3.38
N LEU A 61 -6.75 8.26 -4.40
CA LEU A 61 -6.52 8.76 -5.75
C LEU A 61 -7.23 10.10 -5.85
N VAL A 62 -6.54 11.11 -6.39
CA VAL A 62 -7.10 12.43 -6.65
C VAL A 62 -6.80 12.84 -8.09
N VAL A 63 -7.84 13.28 -8.80
CA VAL A 63 -7.73 13.91 -10.11
C VAL A 63 -7.97 15.40 -9.94
N TYR A 64 -7.02 16.22 -10.41
CA TYR A 64 -7.04 17.67 -10.25
C TYR A 64 -6.84 18.38 -11.59
N ASP A 65 -7.17 19.66 -11.60
CA ASP A 65 -7.04 20.57 -12.75
C ASP A 65 -5.58 20.99 -12.95
N ASP A 66 -4.98 20.67 -14.11
CA ASP A 66 -3.59 21.03 -14.43
C ASP A 66 -3.34 22.54 -14.35
N GLU A 67 -4.29 23.37 -14.80
CA GLU A 67 -4.18 24.83 -14.77
C GLU A 67 -4.19 25.38 -13.33
N ARG A 68 -4.67 24.58 -12.37
CA ARG A 68 -4.75 24.93 -10.94
C ARG A 68 -3.83 24.08 -10.08
N TYR A 69 -2.76 23.54 -10.64
CA TYR A 69 -1.78 22.69 -9.93
C TYR A 69 -1.36 23.25 -8.56
N VAL A 70 -1.04 24.55 -8.48
CA VAL A 70 -0.59 25.17 -7.22
C VAL A 70 -1.68 25.10 -6.14
N ALA A 71 -2.94 25.38 -6.49
CA ALA A 71 -4.05 25.30 -5.54
C ALA A 71 -4.31 23.86 -5.08
N ALA A 72 -4.31 22.91 -6.02
CA ALA A 72 -4.45 21.49 -5.71
C ALA A 72 -3.33 21.00 -4.80
N ARG A 73 -2.08 21.30 -5.14
CA ARG A 73 -0.89 20.97 -4.34
C ARG A 73 -1.00 21.53 -2.92
N ASP A 74 -1.37 22.79 -2.76
CA ASP A 74 -1.48 23.42 -1.44
C ASP A 74 -2.59 22.78 -0.61
N THR A 75 -3.70 22.37 -1.23
CA THR A 75 -4.75 21.59 -0.57
C THR A 75 -4.23 20.23 -0.10
N LEU A 76 -3.51 19.49 -0.94
CA LEU A 76 -2.93 18.20 -0.57
C LEU A 76 -1.89 18.34 0.56
N ILE A 77 -1.05 19.37 0.54
CA ILE A 77 -0.08 19.65 1.61
C ILE A 77 -0.80 19.93 2.94
N ARG A 78 -1.83 20.78 2.95
CA ARG A 78 -2.60 21.07 4.16
C ARG A 78 -3.27 19.82 4.74
N LEU A 79 -3.80 18.95 3.87
CA LEU A 79 -4.38 17.68 4.30
C LEU A 79 -3.31 16.73 4.86
N GLN A 80 -2.13 16.69 4.24
CA GLN A 80 -1.00 15.93 4.74
C GLN A 80 -0.57 16.41 6.13
N GLU A 81 -0.43 17.71 6.32
CA GLU A 81 -0.09 18.33 7.62
C GLU A 81 -1.16 18.04 8.69
N PHE A 82 -2.44 18.16 8.32
CA PHE A 82 -3.56 17.83 9.21
C PHE A 82 -3.53 16.36 9.65
N ALA A 83 -3.27 15.43 8.73
CA ALA A 83 -3.18 14.02 9.04
C ALA A 83 -1.92 13.68 9.86
N LEU A 84 -0.78 14.29 9.54
CA LEU A 84 0.47 14.13 10.28
C LEU A 84 0.39 14.66 11.71
N SER A 85 -0.42 15.69 11.98
CA SER A 85 -0.73 16.13 13.36
C SER A 85 -1.45 15.07 14.20
N ARG A 86 -2.00 14.03 13.54
CA ARG A 86 -2.60 12.83 14.13
C ARG A 86 -1.77 11.58 13.88
N TYR A 87 -0.53 11.76 13.42
CA TYR A 87 0.43 10.70 13.06
C TYR A 87 -0.01 9.79 11.91
N ILE A 88 -1.06 10.15 11.17
CA ILE A 88 -1.62 9.33 10.09
C ILE A 88 -0.93 9.71 8.77
N PRO A 89 -0.25 8.76 8.10
CA PRO A 89 0.26 8.98 6.76
C PRO A 89 -0.89 8.91 5.74
N ILE A 90 -0.89 9.84 4.79
CA ILE A 90 -1.72 9.75 3.58
C ILE A 90 -0.80 9.45 2.38
N GLU A 91 -1.18 8.47 1.57
CA GLU A 91 -0.58 8.22 0.25
C GLU A 91 -1.56 8.71 -0.82
N PHE A 92 -1.27 9.91 -1.34
CA PHE A 92 -2.00 10.45 -2.49
C PHE A 92 -1.41 9.90 -3.79
N VAL A 93 -2.24 9.25 -4.60
CA VAL A 93 -1.99 9.07 -6.03
C VAL A 93 -2.61 10.27 -6.73
N ALA A 94 -1.83 11.31 -6.96
CA ALA A 94 -2.29 12.55 -7.59
C ALA A 94 -1.99 12.55 -9.08
N VAL A 95 -3.01 12.82 -9.90
CA VAL A 95 -2.91 12.87 -11.37
C VAL A 95 -3.64 14.12 -11.86
N ASP A 96 -2.97 14.96 -12.65
CA ASP A 96 -3.64 16.06 -13.34
C ASP A 96 -4.53 15.52 -14.47
N ASP A 97 -5.56 16.27 -14.85
CA ASP A 97 -6.55 15.81 -15.81
C ASP A 97 -6.00 15.63 -17.24
N ALA A 98 -4.97 16.41 -17.63
CA ALA A 98 -4.30 16.24 -18.92
C ALA A 98 -3.55 14.89 -18.99
N THR A 99 -2.78 14.56 -17.96
CA THR A 99 -2.07 13.29 -17.82
C THR A 99 -3.05 12.12 -17.67
N ALA A 100 -4.13 12.31 -16.90
CA ALA A 100 -5.21 11.33 -16.75
C ALA A 100 -5.81 10.92 -18.10
N ARG A 101 -6.11 11.89 -18.97
CA ARG A 101 -6.75 11.66 -20.28
C ARG A 101 -5.83 11.08 -21.35
N THR A 102 -4.53 11.36 -21.24
CA THR A 102 -3.53 10.89 -22.22
C THR A 102 -2.97 9.50 -21.90
N GLY A 103 -3.23 8.98 -20.69
CA GLY A 103 -2.68 7.71 -20.23
C GLY A 103 -1.22 7.78 -19.78
N LEU A 104 -0.66 8.98 -19.63
CA LEU A 104 0.73 9.21 -19.19
C LEU A 104 0.89 9.17 -17.66
N HIS A 105 0.07 8.38 -16.97
CA HIS A 105 0.04 8.25 -15.51
C HIS A 105 0.60 6.91 -15.03
N THR A 106 0.88 6.81 -13.73
CA THR A 106 1.41 5.58 -13.10
C THR A 106 0.34 4.56 -12.71
N ILE A 107 -0.93 4.83 -12.97
CA ILE A 107 -2.02 3.88 -12.72
C ILE A 107 -1.88 2.75 -13.74
N GLY A 108 -1.51 1.56 -13.28
CA GLY A 108 -1.42 0.34 -14.09
C GLY A 108 -2.69 -0.51 -14.00
N PRO A 109 -2.86 -1.54 -14.86
CA PRO A 109 -4.08 -2.36 -14.92
C PRO A 109 -4.52 -2.94 -13.57
N SER A 110 -3.57 -3.41 -12.77
CA SER A 110 -3.89 -3.99 -11.46
C SER A 110 -4.27 -2.95 -10.40
N LEU A 111 -3.84 -1.69 -10.53
CA LEU A 111 -4.29 -0.60 -9.66
C LEU A 111 -5.64 -0.06 -10.15
N LEU A 112 -5.84 0.08 -11.45
CA LEU A 112 -7.13 0.45 -12.04
C LEU A 112 -8.23 -0.50 -11.56
N TRP A 113 -8.00 -1.82 -11.67
CA TRP A 113 -8.95 -2.82 -11.19
C TRP A 113 -9.27 -2.66 -9.69
N HIS A 114 -8.26 -2.35 -8.86
CA HIS A 114 -8.48 -2.08 -7.43
C HIS A 114 -9.36 -0.84 -7.21
N LEU A 115 -9.12 0.23 -7.97
CA LEU A 115 -9.88 1.48 -7.88
C LEU A 115 -11.32 1.32 -8.39
N GLU A 116 -11.53 0.59 -9.49
CA GLU A 116 -12.87 0.28 -10.01
C GLU A 116 -13.71 -0.41 -8.92
N ARG A 117 -13.13 -1.39 -8.20
CA ARG A 117 -13.82 -2.03 -7.07
C ARG A 117 -14.10 -1.05 -5.92
N ALA A 118 -13.18 -0.12 -5.65
CA ALA A 118 -13.38 0.92 -4.63
C ALA A 118 -14.60 1.82 -4.92
N VAL A 119 -14.77 2.20 -6.20
CA VAL A 119 -15.91 3.00 -6.66
C VAL A 119 -17.18 2.15 -6.69
N ASP A 120 -17.18 1.01 -7.40
CA ASP A 120 -18.37 0.21 -7.71
C ASP A 120 -18.99 -0.46 -6.49
N ILE A 121 -18.16 -1.01 -5.60
CA ILE A 121 -18.63 -1.89 -4.51
C ILE A 121 -18.75 -1.12 -3.20
N SER A 122 -17.85 -0.17 -2.96
CA SER A 122 -17.72 0.50 -1.67
C SER A 122 -18.19 1.95 -1.67
N GLY A 123 -18.55 2.51 -2.83
CA GLY A 123 -18.99 3.91 -2.94
C GLY A 123 -17.93 4.91 -2.49
N GLY A 124 -16.64 4.57 -2.61
CA GLY A 124 -15.52 5.32 -2.04
C GLY A 124 -15.24 6.68 -2.69
N ALA A 125 -16.06 7.12 -3.66
CA ALA A 125 -15.86 8.34 -4.40
C ALA A 125 -16.11 9.59 -3.53
N ILE A 126 -15.15 10.51 -3.55
CA ILE A 126 -15.13 11.76 -2.84
C ILE A 126 -15.27 12.86 -3.91
N LYS A 127 -16.40 13.58 -3.92
CA LYS A 127 -16.80 14.60 -4.91
C LYS A 127 -17.37 14.03 -6.23
N LYS A 128 -16.52 13.55 -7.12
CA LYS A 128 -16.92 12.86 -8.36
C LYS A 128 -16.10 11.58 -8.47
N ASP A 129 -16.63 10.61 -9.22
CA ASP A 129 -15.86 9.44 -9.61
C ASP A 129 -14.61 9.89 -10.40
N PRO A 130 -13.39 9.69 -9.88
CA PRO A 130 -12.17 10.10 -10.58
C PRO A 130 -11.88 9.23 -11.81
N LEU A 131 -12.44 8.01 -11.88
CA LEU A 131 -12.12 7.06 -12.95
C LEU A 131 -12.67 7.48 -14.30
N ILE A 132 -13.70 8.33 -14.33
CA ILE A 132 -14.23 8.91 -15.57
C ILE A 132 -13.19 9.78 -16.31
N PHE A 133 -12.14 10.21 -15.62
CA PHE A 133 -11.05 11.01 -16.20
C PHE A 133 -9.83 10.17 -16.59
N ILE A 134 -9.70 8.96 -16.05
CA ILE A 134 -8.55 8.09 -16.27
C ILE A 134 -8.73 7.33 -17.59
N ASN A 135 -7.81 7.54 -18.53
CA ASN A 135 -7.83 6.86 -19.82
C ASN A 135 -6.66 5.88 -19.94
N HIS A 136 -6.94 4.68 -20.43
CA HIS A 136 -5.95 3.65 -20.69
C HIS A 136 -5.92 3.31 -22.19
N PRO A 137 -5.21 4.10 -23.01
CA PRO A 137 -5.13 3.82 -24.43
C PRO A 137 -4.43 2.47 -24.65
N ALA A 138 -5.04 1.60 -25.47
CA ALA A 138 -4.57 0.24 -25.71
C ALA A 138 -3.11 0.17 -26.17
N SER A 139 -2.61 1.21 -26.84
CA SER A 139 -1.21 1.34 -27.29
C SER A 139 -0.19 1.52 -26.17
N LEU A 140 -0.62 1.98 -24.98
CA LEU A 140 0.23 2.14 -23.79
C LEU A 140 -0.03 1.06 -22.73
N CYS A 141 -1.03 0.20 -22.95
CA CYS A 141 -1.39 -0.85 -22.01
C CYS A 141 -0.37 -1.99 -22.01
N VAL A 142 0.27 -2.20 -20.87
CA VAL A 142 1.03 -3.41 -20.58
C VAL A 142 0.04 -4.56 -20.34
N SER A 143 0.36 -5.77 -20.79
CA SER A 143 -0.45 -6.95 -20.44
C SER A 143 -0.51 -7.16 -18.93
N ASP A 144 -1.59 -7.78 -18.44
CA ASP A 144 -1.75 -8.06 -17.00
C ASP A 144 -0.53 -8.78 -16.41
N VAL A 145 -0.04 -9.80 -17.13
CA VAL A 145 1.15 -10.56 -16.73
C VAL A 145 2.41 -9.68 -16.76
N GLY A 146 2.54 -8.80 -17.76
CA GLY A 146 3.62 -7.84 -17.86
C GLY A 146 3.65 -6.83 -16.70
N ASP A 147 2.49 -6.34 -16.28
CA ASP A 147 2.35 -5.43 -15.13
C ASP A 147 2.83 -6.10 -13.84
N VAL A 148 2.35 -7.32 -13.57
CA VAL A 148 2.74 -8.09 -12.37
C VAL A 148 4.23 -8.45 -12.40
N LEU A 149 4.77 -8.92 -13.53
CA LEU A 149 6.20 -9.22 -13.64
C LEU A 149 7.07 -7.97 -13.47
N GLY A 150 6.65 -6.83 -14.05
CA GLY A 150 7.30 -5.55 -13.85
C GLY A 150 7.32 -5.12 -12.38
N TYR A 151 6.18 -5.24 -11.70
CA TYR A 151 6.08 -5.00 -10.26
C TYR A 151 7.02 -5.89 -9.43
N LEU A 152 7.04 -7.20 -9.71
CA LEU A 152 7.87 -8.16 -8.99
C LEU A 152 9.36 -7.89 -9.21
N ARG A 153 9.79 -7.56 -10.44
CA ARG A 153 11.19 -7.18 -10.73
C ARG A 153 11.62 -5.96 -9.91
N ARG A 154 10.78 -4.92 -9.84
CA ARG A 154 11.05 -3.73 -9.01
C ARG A 154 11.15 -4.09 -7.52
N LYS A 155 10.29 -4.98 -7.02
CA LYS A 155 10.34 -5.47 -5.63
C LYS A 155 11.60 -6.27 -5.34
N ILE A 156 11.99 -7.19 -6.22
CA ILE A 156 13.24 -7.96 -6.08
C ILE A 156 14.42 -7.01 -5.97
N TYR A 157 14.57 -6.07 -6.91
CA TYR A 157 15.66 -5.10 -6.89
C TYR A 157 15.67 -4.25 -5.61
N ARG A 158 14.50 -3.75 -5.18
CA ARG A 158 14.37 -2.94 -3.96
C ARG A 158 14.75 -3.73 -2.72
N PHE A 159 14.31 -4.98 -2.60
CA PHE A 159 14.65 -5.81 -1.44
C PHE A 159 16.12 -6.20 -1.45
N GLU A 160 16.68 -6.56 -2.61
CA GLU A 160 18.09 -6.91 -2.75
C GLU A 160 19.00 -5.74 -2.37
N THR A 161 18.74 -4.56 -2.92
CA THR A 161 19.47 -3.32 -2.56
C THR A 161 19.32 -2.99 -1.08
N GLY A 162 18.09 -3.07 -0.54
CA GLY A 162 17.83 -2.80 0.86
C GLY A 162 18.57 -3.76 1.80
N ILE A 163 18.58 -5.07 1.50
CA ILE A 163 19.29 -6.09 2.27
C ILE A 163 20.81 -5.84 2.28
N LEU A 164 21.39 -5.50 1.12
CA LEU A 164 22.82 -5.19 1.02
C LEU A 164 23.20 -3.95 1.84
N ASN A 165 22.32 -2.95 1.89
CA ASN A 165 22.55 -1.70 2.60
C ASN A 165 22.20 -1.77 4.10
N LEU A 166 21.48 -2.81 4.57
CA LEU A 166 21.05 -2.95 5.97
C LEU A 166 22.13 -2.69 7.04
N PRO A 167 23.42 -3.03 6.85
CA PRO A 167 24.46 -2.76 7.85
C PRO A 167 24.79 -1.27 8.02
N VAL A 168 24.57 -0.46 6.98
CA VAL A 168 24.95 0.97 6.92
C VAL A 168 23.75 1.91 6.80
N MET A 169 22.53 1.35 6.70
CA MET A 169 21.28 2.07 6.53
C MET A 169 20.98 2.94 7.77
N GLN A 170 20.59 4.20 7.53
CA GLN A 170 20.21 5.09 8.64
C GLN A 170 18.93 4.58 9.32
N PRO A 171 18.68 4.92 10.60
CA PRO A 171 17.52 4.39 11.33
C PRO A 171 16.18 4.63 10.61
N GLU A 172 15.98 5.81 10.03
CA GLU A 172 14.74 6.13 9.30
C GLU A 172 14.57 5.26 8.04
N GLU A 173 15.62 5.20 7.22
CA GLU A 173 15.64 4.38 6.02
C GLU A 173 15.41 2.90 6.35
N MET A 174 15.99 2.43 7.45
CA MET A 174 15.80 1.07 7.95
C MET A 174 14.34 0.80 8.28
N ARG A 175 13.65 1.70 8.98
CA ARG A 175 12.22 1.53 9.28
C ARG A 175 11.37 1.48 8.03
N ILE A 176 11.60 2.39 7.07
CA ILE A 176 10.90 2.39 5.78
C ILE A 176 11.15 1.07 5.04
N PHE A 177 12.38 0.57 5.06
CA PHE A 177 12.72 -0.71 4.46
C PHE A 177 12.00 -1.89 5.15
N LEU A 178 12.04 -1.98 6.48
CA LEU A 178 11.35 -3.02 7.24
C LEU A 178 9.83 -2.97 7.06
N GLN A 179 9.25 -1.77 6.95
CA GLN A 179 7.84 -1.61 6.58
C GLN A 179 7.56 -2.29 5.24
N LYS A 180 8.39 -2.07 4.21
CA LYS A 180 8.21 -2.74 2.91
C LYS A 180 8.42 -4.25 2.97
N VAL A 181 9.24 -4.74 3.90
CA VAL A 181 9.39 -6.18 4.17
C VAL A 181 8.09 -6.75 4.75
N LEU A 182 7.52 -6.14 5.78
CA LEU A 182 6.28 -6.61 6.42
C LEU A 182 5.06 -6.53 5.49
N GLU A 183 4.99 -5.50 4.64
CA GLU A 183 3.93 -5.35 3.63
C GLU A 183 4.03 -6.38 2.48
N SER A 184 5.21 -6.98 2.29
CA SER A 184 5.54 -7.72 1.07
C SER A 184 4.61 -8.90 0.81
N ALA A 185 4.25 -9.65 1.84
CA ALA A 185 3.39 -10.83 1.74
C ALA A 185 2.08 -10.48 1.03
N VAL A 186 1.31 -9.57 1.61
CA VAL A 186 -0.02 -9.20 1.12
C VAL A 186 0.09 -8.48 -0.22
N HIS A 187 1.07 -7.58 -0.40
CA HIS A 187 1.15 -6.77 -1.62
C HIS A 187 1.53 -7.62 -2.84
N ILE A 188 2.48 -8.55 -2.68
CA ILE A 188 2.89 -9.47 -3.73
C ILE A 188 1.77 -10.47 -4.00
N ALA A 189 1.22 -11.09 -2.96
CA ALA A 189 0.14 -12.07 -3.09
C ALA A 189 -1.07 -11.46 -3.83
N ARG A 190 -1.48 -10.23 -3.49
CA ARG A 190 -2.58 -9.53 -4.15
C ARG A 190 -2.39 -9.39 -5.66
N LYS A 191 -1.18 -8.98 -6.10
CA LYS A 191 -0.87 -8.84 -7.53
C LYS A 191 -0.90 -10.20 -8.25
N VAL A 192 -0.45 -11.26 -7.59
CA VAL A 192 -0.44 -12.61 -8.18
C VAL A 192 -1.84 -13.22 -8.21
N THR A 193 -2.65 -13.04 -7.17
CA THR A 193 -4.05 -13.51 -7.13
C THR A 193 -4.91 -12.79 -8.16
N TRP A 194 -4.60 -11.54 -8.51
CA TRP A 194 -5.32 -10.81 -9.56
C TRP A 194 -5.22 -11.48 -10.95
N LEU A 195 -4.15 -12.25 -11.20
CA LEU A 195 -4.00 -13.04 -12.43
C LEU A 195 -4.80 -14.35 -12.43
N SER A 196 -5.47 -14.71 -11.33
CA SER A 196 -6.25 -15.95 -11.30
C SER A 196 -7.46 -15.87 -12.21
N THR A 197 -7.83 -17.02 -12.79
CA THR A 197 -9.06 -17.19 -13.53
C THR A 197 -9.88 -18.30 -12.87
N PRO A 198 -11.09 -18.00 -12.34
CA PRO A 198 -11.74 -16.69 -12.30
C PRO A 198 -11.01 -15.67 -11.39
N ARG A 199 -11.19 -14.37 -11.67
CA ARG A 199 -10.67 -13.29 -10.81
C ARG A 199 -11.46 -13.26 -9.50
N PHE A 200 -10.78 -13.04 -8.38
CA PHE A 200 -11.45 -12.93 -7.08
C PHE A 200 -12.29 -11.64 -6.99
N PRO A 201 -13.48 -11.68 -6.37
CA PRO A 201 -14.41 -10.55 -6.35
C PRO A 201 -13.97 -9.39 -5.43
N CYS A 202 -13.10 -9.66 -4.45
CA CYS A 202 -12.61 -8.70 -3.47
C CYS A 202 -11.12 -8.93 -3.21
N ASP A 203 -10.36 -7.85 -3.01
CA ASP A 203 -8.91 -7.91 -2.81
C ASP A 203 -8.45 -7.33 -1.47
N SER A 204 -9.35 -7.33 -0.49
CA SER A 204 -9.03 -7.01 0.89
C SER A 204 -7.89 -7.90 1.41
N LYS A 205 -7.16 -7.43 2.44
CA LYS A 205 -6.08 -8.22 3.08
C LYS A 205 -6.57 -9.61 3.48
N HIS A 206 -7.78 -9.72 4.01
CA HIS A 206 -8.37 -10.99 4.43
C HIS A 206 -8.54 -11.94 3.25
N GLU A 207 -9.14 -11.47 2.16
CA GLU A 207 -9.37 -12.27 0.95
C GLU A 207 -8.07 -12.75 0.34
N VAL A 208 -7.04 -11.90 0.29
CA VAL A 208 -5.71 -12.26 -0.24
C VAL A 208 -5.07 -13.37 0.61
N ILE A 209 -5.16 -13.27 1.93
CA ILE A 209 -4.62 -14.30 2.85
C ILE A 209 -5.34 -15.64 2.67
N THR A 210 -6.64 -15.63 2.45
CA THR A 210 -7.45 -16.84 2.24
C THR A 210 -7.17 -17.49 0.88
N HIS A 211 -7.06 -16.68 -0.19
CA HIS A 211 -7.06 -17.20 -1.56
C HIS A 211 -5.66 -17.49 -2.13
N TYR A 212 -4.64 -16.71 -1.75
CA TYR A 212 -3.29 -16.94 -2.25
C TYR A 212 -2.76 -18.37 -2.00
N PRO A 213 -2.97 -18.99 -0.82
CA PRO A 213 -2.53 -20.36 -0.57
C PRO A 213 -3.20 -21.43 -1.45
N VAL A 214 -4.40 -21.16 -1.97
CA VAL A 214 -5.08 -22.07 -2.91
C VAL A 214 -4.40 -22.05 -4.28
N LEU A 215 -3.85 -20.89 -4.67
CA LEU A 215 -3.18 -20.69 -5.95
C LEU A 215 -1.70 -21.13 -5.93
N ALA A 216 -1.03 -20.90 -4.81
CA ALA A 216 0.42 -20.98 -4.66
C ALA A 216 0.95 -22.41 -4.48
N THR A 217 2.21 -22.63 -4.87
CA THR A 217 2.93 -23.88 -4.57
C THR A 217 3.23 -24.00 -3.08
N HIS A 218 3.52 -25.21 -2.58
CA HIS A 218 3.88 -25.44 -1.18
C HIS A 218 4.97 -24.48 -0.68
N ARG A 219 6.08 -24.37 -1.42
CA ARG A 219 7.18 -23.45 -1.10
C ARG A 219 6.72 -21.99 -0.98
N LEU A 220 5.86 -21.52 -1.89
CA LEU A 220 5.36 -20.15 -1.86
C LEU A 220 4.44 -19.92 -0.66
N ARG A 221 3.63 -20.91 -0.28
CA ARG A 221 2.81 -20.86 0.93
C ARG A 221 3.66 -20.73 2.20
N ASP A 222 4.73 -21.51 2.32
CA ASP A 222 5.58 -21.49 3.51
C ASP A 222 6.25 -20.12 3.70
N ILE A 223 6.77 -19.54 2.60
CA ILE A 223 7.37 -18.20 2.63
C ILE A 223 6.31 -17.14 2.94
N PHE A 224 5.13 -17.25 2.32
CA PHE A 224 4.02 -16.34 2.57
C PHE A 224 3.61 -16.34 4.05
N GLN A 225 3.43 -17.53 4.63
CA GLN A 225 3.08 -17.68 6.05
C GLN A 225 4.17 -17.10 6.96
N THR A 226 5.45 -17.37 6.66
CA THR A 226 6.58 -16.81 7.41
C THR A 226 6.52 -15.28 7.46
N LEU A 227 6.23 -14.63 6.32
CA LEU A 227 6.13 -13.17 6.26
C LEU A 227 4.88 -12.63 6.97
N LEU A 228 3.76 -13.36 6.93
CA LEU A 228 2.57 -13.01 7.70
C LEU A 228 2.85 -13.09 9.21
N ASP A 229 3.52 -14.14 9.67
CA ASP A 229 3.88 -14.30 11.08
C ASP A 229 4.79 -13.17 11.57
N MET A 230 5.69 -12.67 10.71
CA MET A 230 6.49 -11.47 10.99
C MET A 230 5.63 -10.20 11.14
N ASP A 231 4.63 -10.01 10.29
CA ASP A 231 3.70 -8.87 10.37
C ASP A 231 2.83 -8.92 11.63
N VAL A 232 2.35 -10.11 12.01
CA VAL A 232 1.61 -10.35 13.26
C VAL A 232 2.50 -10.08 14.47
N LEU A 233 3.70 -10.65 14.51
CA LEU A 233 4.67 -10.45 15.59
C LEU A 233 4.94 -8.96 15.84
N TYR A 234 5.17 -8.19 14.78
CA TYR A 234 5.39 -6.76 14.91
C TYR A 234 4.15 -6.01 15.41
N SER A 235 2.96 -6.36 14.92
CA SER A 235 1.69 -5.75 15.37
C SER A 235 1.48 -5.96 16.86
N ASP A 236 1.63 -7.20 17.32
CA ASP A 236 1.42 -7.57 18.71
C ASP A 236 2.46 -6.92 19.62
N GLU A 237 3.72 -6.82 19.16
CA GLU A 237 4.75 -6.12 19.89
C GLU A 237 4.45 -4.62 19.98
N LEU A 238 4.07 -3.96 18.89
CA LEU A 238 3.70 -2.54 18.91
C LEU A 238 2.60 -2.27 19.94
N LEU A 239 1.51 -3.05 19.89
CA LEU A 239 0.38 -2.89 20.83
C LEU A 239 0.80 -3.10 22.28
N ARG A 240 1.73 -4.03 22.53
CA ARG A 240 2.31 -4.23 23.86
C ARG A 240 3.12 -3.02 24.31
N GLN A 241 3.96 -2.48 23.43
CA GLN A 241 4.82 -1.34 23.76
C GLN A 241 4.06 -0.03 23.97
N LEU A 242 2.89 0.12 23.35
CA LEU A 242 1.98 1.24 23.64
C LEU A 242 1.35 1.16 25.04
N ARG A 243 1.34 -0.02 25.68
CA ARG A 243 0.78 -0.24 27.03
C ARG A 243 1.85 -0.31 28.11
N ASP A 244 2.96 -0.99 27.80
CA ASP A 244 4.09 -1.22 28.71
C ASP A 244 5.42 -1.03 27.94
N PRO A 245 5.93 0.21 27.86
CA PRO A 245 7.12 0.53 27.07
C PRO A 245 8.39 -0.15 27.57
N ASN A 246 9.05 -0.87 26.67
CA ASN A 246 10.32 -1.59 26.83
C ASN A 246 11.15 -1.52 25.55
N GLU A 247 12.09 -0.58 25.50
CA GLU A 247 12.92 -0.31 24.32
C GLU A 247 13.68 -1.55 23.85
N ARG A 248 14.33 -2.25 24.79
CA ARG A 248 15.16 -3.41 24.47
C ARG A 248 14.36 -4.50 23.77
N ARG A 249 13.14 -4.75 24.23
CA ARG A 249 12.23 -5.74 23.64
C ARG A 249 11.74 -5.30 22.26
N TYR A 250 11.37 -4.02 22.11
CA TYR A 250 10.95 -3.45 20.84
C TYR A 250 12.06 -3.57 19.77
N LEU A 251 13.27 -3.13 20.12
CA LEU A 251 14.44 -3.20 19.24
C LEU A 251 14.81 -4.65 18.89
N ALA A 252 14.64 -5.60 19.82
CA ALA A 252 14.88 -7.01 19.54
C ALA A 252 13.93 -7.58 18.48
N VAL A 253 12.66 -7.15 18.45
CA VAL A 253 11.71 -7.54 17.40
C VAL A 253 12.09 -6.92 16.06
N LEU A 254 12.47 -5.64 16.02
CA LEU A 254 12.96 -5.01 14.79
C LEU A 254 14.21 -5.72 14.23
N ASP A 255 15.12 -6.12 15.11
CA ASP A 255 16.34 -6.83 14.75
C ASP A 255 16.08 -8.27 14.25
N ASP A 256 15.08 -8.96 14.80
CA ASP A 256 14.61 -10.24 14.24
C ASP A 256 14.01 -10.07 12.84
N ILE A 257 13.18 -9.05 12.61
CA ILE A 257 12.63 -8.74 11.29
C ILE A 257 13.75 -8.40 10.30
N LYS A 258 14.75 -7.62 10.73
CA LYS A 258 15.95 -7.29 9.94
C LYS A 258 16.68 -8.55 9.48
N ARG A 259 16.95 -9.49 10.39
CA ARG A 259 17.61 -10.78 10.04
C ARG A 259 16.81 -11.62 9.04
N ARG A 260 15.49 -11.47 9.03
CA ARG A 260 14.56 -12.24 8.19
C ARG A 260 14.13 -11.52 6.91
N ALA A 261 14.64 -10.31 6.66
CA ALA A 261 14.25 -9.48 5.50
C ALA A 261 14.48 -10.18 4.14
N PHE A 262 15.40 -11.14 4.06
CA PHE A 262 15.65 -11.92 2.85
C PHE A 262 14.43 -12.71 2.36
N TRP A 263 13.50 -13.07 3.26
CA TRP A 263 12.27 -13.76 2.88
C TRP A 263 11.38 -12.92 1.95
N ALA A 264 11.34 -11.60 2.12
CA ALA A 264 10.58 -10.73 1.23
C ALA A 264 11.13 -10.73 -0.20
N ARG A 265 12.47 -10.75 -0.32
CA ARG A 265 13.16 -10.86 -1.60
C ARG A 265 12.91 -12.22 -2.26
N GLU A 266 13.02 -13.30 -1.49
CA GLU A 266 12.79 -14.64 -2.00
C GLU A 266 11.32 -14.87 -2.38
N PHE A 267 10.38 -14.30 -1.63
CA PHE A 267 8.96 -14.35 -1.96
C PHE A 267 8.66 -13.64 -3.30
N ALA A 268 9.22 -12.44 -3.51
CA ALA A 268 9.07 -11.71 -4.76
C ALA A 268 9.66 -12.50 -5.94
N ARG A 269 10.86 -13.07 -5.76
CA ARG A 269 11.55 -13.86 -6.78
C ARG A 269 10.81 -15.14 -7.13
N ALA A 270 10.39 -15.91 -6.12
CA ALA A 270 9.67 -17.16 -6.33
C ALA A 270 8.32 -16.92 -7.03
N ASN A 271 7.62 -15.82 -6.68
CA ASN A 271 6.40 -15.43 -7.38
C ASN A 271 6.67 -15.00 -8.82
N ALA A 272 7.79 -14.34 -9.12
CA ALA A 272 8.12 -13.96 -10.49
C ALA A 272 8.30 -15.20 -11.38
N PHE A 273 9.00 -16.23 -10.90
CA PHE A 273 9.11 -17.50 -11.61
C PHE A 273 7.76 -18.21 -11.75
N PHE A 274 6.98 -18.25 -10.68
CA PHE A 274 5.64 -18.83 -10.71
C PHE A 274 4.75 -18.17 -11.75
N VAL A 275 4.72 -16.83 -11.78
CA VAL A 275 3.92 -16.06 -12.73
C VAL A 275 4.38 -16.31 -14.16
N ALA A 276 5.69 -16.25 -14.40
CA ALA A 276 6.26 -16.50 -15.73
C ALA A 276 5.90 -17.90 -16.24
N ASN A 277 5.97 -18.93 -15.39
CA ASN A 277 5.69 -20.31 -15.82
C ASN A 277 4.19 -20.61 -15.94
N LYS A 278 3.35 -20.04 -15.08
CA LYS A 278 1.92 -20.36 -15.00
C LYS A 278 1.06 -19.54 -15.96
N PHE A 279 1.39 -18.28 -16.20
CA PHE A 279 0.52 -17.34 -16.91
C PHE A 279 1.10 -16.80 -18.22
N VAL A 280 2.37 -17.05 -18.55
CA VAL A 280 2.95 -16.70 -19.88
C VAL A 280 2.88 -17.90 -20.85
N ALA A 281 2.80 -19.13 -20.33
CA ALA A 281 2.76 -20.35 -21.13
C ALA A 281 1.37 -20.75 -21.65
N LEU A 282 0.42 -19.80 -21.65
CA LEU A 282 -0.95 -19.92 -22.19
C LEU A 282 -1.17 -18.84 -23.23
#